data_AF-A0A353Y5H5-F1
#
_entry.id   AF-A0A353Y5H5-F1
#
_cell.length_a   1.000
_cell.length_b   1.000
_cell.length_c   1.000
_cell.angle_alpha   90.00
_cell.angle_beta   90.00
_cell.angle_gamma   90.00
#
_symmetry.space_group_name_H-M   'P 1'
#
loop_
_entity.id
_entity.type
_entity.pdbx_description
1 polymer ?
#
loop_
_entity_poly.entity_id
_entity_poly.type
_entity_poly.pdbx_seq_one_letter_code
_entity_poly.pdbx_strand_id
1 'polypeptide(L)'
;MPALFSHRSPQAVMAWAKGRAISALDVLAAARHMAARLPEGAPVLNLCSQRHHFAVVLAAALLRGVPLLLPSTRTPEMLQRLGQKHPGLQAVVDAPGDSGGLPQIIYER
;
A
#
# COMPACT_ATOMS: atom_id res chain seq x y z
N MET A 1 -0.78 -20.54 -4.15
CA MET A 1 -0.36 -19.13 -4.13
C MET A 1 1.16 -19.08 -3.98
N PRO A 2 1.90 -18.36 -4.83
CA PRO A 2 3.35 -18.24 -4.69
C PRO A 2 3.71 -17.54 -3.37
N ALA A 3 4.89 -17.86 -2.83
CA ALA A 3 5.39 -17.20 -1.62
C ALA A 3 5.66 -15.71 -1.89
N LEU A 4 5.15 -14.83 -1.04
CA LEU A 4 5.37 -13.38 -1.16
C LEU A 4 6.78 -12.97 -0.71
N PHE A 5 7.31 -13.63 0.32
CA PHE A 5 8.65 -13.40 0.87
C PHE A 5 9.42 -14.72 0.96
N SER A 6 10.73 -14.68 0.68
CA SER A 6 11.65 -15.83 0.70
C SER A 6 12.73 -15.72 1.81
N HIS A 7 12.41 -15.02 2.90
CA HIS A 7 13.36 -14.82 4.01
C HIS A 7 13.63 -16.16 4.72
N ARG A 8 14.88 -16.38 5.15
CA ARG A 8 15.29 -17.62 5.85
C ARG A 8 14.64 -17.79 7.24
N SER A 9 14.09 -16.71 7.81
CA SER A 9 13.41 -16.72 9.10
C SER A 9 12.28 -15.67 9.09
N PRO A 10 11.13 -15.93 9.75
CA PRO A 10 10.08 -14.93 9.92
C PRO A 10 10.52 -13.73 10.77
N GLN A 11 11.53 -13.89 11.64
CA GLN A 11 12.10 -12.82 12.46
C GLN A 11 13.16 -12.00 11.73
N ALA A 12 13.55 -12.37 10.50
CA ALA A 12 14.50 -11.59 9.72
C ALA A 12 14.01 -10.15 9.55
N VAL A 13 14.87 -9.19 9.84
CA VAL A 13 14.54 -7.76 9.75
C VAL A 13 14.37 -7.38 8.29
N MET A 14 13.20 -6.83 7.96
CA MET A 14 12.87 -6.37 6.61
C MET A 14 12.91 -4.85 6.51
N ALA A 15 12.59 -4.14 7.59
CA ALA A 15 12.61 -2.68 7.63
C ALA A 15 12.95 -2.16 9.03
N TRP A 16 13.34 -0.90 9.10
CA TRP A 16 13.50 -0.14 10.34
C TRP A 16 12.58 1.07 10.31
N ALA A 17 11.83 1.31 11.39
CA ALA A 17 10.97 2.48 11.53
C ALA A 17 11.08 3.03 12.95
N LYS A 18 11.41 4.32 13.08
CA LYS A 18 11.58 5.01 14.37
C LYS A 18 12.49 4.23 15.35
N GLY A 19 13.60 3.67 14.85
CA GLY A 19 14.54 2.87 15.65
C GLY A 19 14.09 1.44 15.96
N ARG A 20 12.87 1.03 15.58
CA ARG A 20 12.37 -0.33 15.76
C ARG A 20 12.60 -1.19 14.53
N ALA A 21 13.15 -2.38 14.73
CA ALA A 21 13.19 -3.42 13.71
C ALA A 21 11.77 -3.95 13.43
N ILE A 22 11.43 -4.06 12.14
CA ILE A 22 10.19 -4.67 11.65
C ILE A 22 10.58 -5.96 10.95
N SER A 23 10.07 -7.08 11.45
CA SER A 23 10.37 -8.41 10.92
C SER A 23 9.58 -8.71 9.64
N ALA A 24 10.03 -9.72 8.88
CA ALA A 24 9.28 -10.24 7.74
C ALA A 24 7.87 -10.72 8.13
N LEU A 25 7.72 -11.31 9.32
CA LEU A 25 6.42 -11.70 9.87
C LEU A 25 5.51 -10.50 10.09
N ASP A 26 6.04 -9.42 10.69
CA ASP A 26 5.28 -8.19 10.91
C ASP A 26 4.77 -7.62 9.59
N VAL A 27 5.65 -7.54 8.58
CA VAL A 27 5.28 -7.02 7.24
C VAL A 27 4.21 -7.91 6.60
N LEU A 28 4.35 -9.24 6.67
CA LEU A 28 3.36 -10.16 6.10
C LEU A 28 2.00 -10.05 6.80
N ALA A 29 1.99 -9.94 8.13
CA ALA A 29 0.76 -9.75 8.89
C ALA A 29 0.06 -8.44 8.50
N ALA A 30 0.81 -7.33 8.43
CA ALA A 30 0.25 -6.05 8.00
C ALA A 30 -0.21 -6.06 6.53
N ALA A 31 0.49 -6.77 5.65
CA ALA A 31 0.10 -6.90 4.25
C ALA A 31 -1.21 -7.67 4.10
N ARG A 32 -1.41 -8.75 4.87
CA ARG A 32 -2.68 -9.48 4.90
C ARG A 32 -3.82 -8.63 5.44
N HIS A 33 -3.58 -7.89 6.52
CA HIS A 33 -4.57 -6.99 7.09
C HIS A 33 -4.97 -5.89 6.10
N MET A 34 -3.99 -5.26 5.45
CA MET A 34 -4.25 -4.24 4.43
C MET A 34 -4.96 -4.84 3.21
N ALA A 35 -4.58 -6.03 2.75
CA ALA A 35 -5.20 -6.69 1.59
C ALA A 35 -6.72 -6.88 1.78
N ALA A 36 -7.17 -7.20 3.00
CA ALA A 36 -8.59 -7.33 3.32
C ALA A 36 -9.37 -6.01 3.24
N ARG A 37 -8.69 -4.87 3.28
CA ARG A 37 -9.27 -3.52 3.19
C ARG A 37 -9.23 -2.95 1.78
N LEU A 38 -8.44 -3.53 0.88
CA LEU A 38 -8.35 -3.07 -0.50
C LEU A 38 -9.62 -3.44 -1.28
N PRO A 39 -10.09 -2.55 -2.19
CA PRO A 39 -11.26 -2.81 -3.01
C PRO A 39 -11.08 -4.07 -3.87
N GLU A 40 -12.20 -4.69 -4.24
CA GLU A 40 -12.23 -5.74 -5.25
C GLU A 40 -12.39 -5.14 -6.64
N GLY A 41 -11.69 -5.68 -7.64
CA GLY A 41 -11.91 -5.34 -9.05
C GLY A 41 -11.48 -3.93 -9.49
N ALA A 42 -10.92 -3.11 -8.58
CA ALA A 42 -10.42 -1.77 -8.89
C ALA A 42 -8.93 -1.63 -8.51
N PRO A 43 -8.16 -0.84 -9.26
CA PRO A 43 -6.79 -0.52 -8.89
C PRO A 43 -6.75 0.32 -7.60
N VAL A 44 -5.59 0.35 -6.95
CA VAL A 44 -5.32 1.17 -5.78
C VAL A 44 -4.12 2.08 -6.04
N LEU A 45 -4.17 3.30 -5.52
CA LEU A 45 -3.07 4.26 -5.63
C LEU A 45 -2.28 4.27 -4.32
N ASN A 46 -0.96 4.07 -4.40
CA ASN A 46 -0.11 4.12 -3.21
C ASN A 46 0.47 5.53 -3.00
N LEU A 47 -0.06 6.26 -2.01
CA LEU A 47 0.42 7.59 -1.63
C LEU A 47 1.20 7.58 -0.31
N CYS A 48 1.53 6.41 0.24
CA CYS A 48 2.41 6.31 1.39
C CYS A 48 3.75 7.02 1.13
N SER A 49 4.19 7.78 2.12
CA SER A 49 5.49 8.46 2.19
C SER A 49 6.48 7.65 3.01
N GLN A 50 6.00 6.87 3.99
CA GLN A 50 6.83 5.93 4.74
C GLN A 50 7.14 4.70 3.89
N ARG A 51 8.44 4.43 3.67
CA ARG A 51 8.90 3.33 2.79
C ARG A 51 8.42 1.96 3.23
N HIS A 52 8.29 1.73 4.54
CA HIS A 52 7.81 0.45 5.04
C HIS A 52 6.30 0.27 4.84
N HIS A 53 5.50 1.34 4.96
CA HIS A 53 4.07 1.31 4.62
C HIS A 53 3.89 1.07 3.11
N PHE A 54 4.69 1.75 2.28
CA PHE A 54 4.69 1.52 0.84
C PHE A 54 4.88 0.03 0.49
N ALA A 55 5.90 -0.62 1.09
CA ALA A 55 6.18 -2.03 0.87
C ALA A 55 5.02 -2.94 1.33
N VAL A 56 4.38 -2.63 2.45
CA VAL A 56 3.21 -3.35 2.94
C VAL A 56 2.03 -3.22 1.97
N VAL A 57 1.75 -2.03 1.46
CA VAL A 57 0.64 -1.79 0.51
C VAL A 57 0.91 -2.49 -0.83
N LEU A 58 2.17 -2.50 -1.31
CA LEU A 58 2.55 -3.28 -2.49
C LEU A 58 2.31 -4.77 -2.28
N ALA A 59 2.77 -5.31 -1.15
CA ALA A 59 2.53 -6.69 -0.77
C ALA A 59 1.03 -7.00 -0.67
N ALA A 60 0.24 -6.08 -0.11
CA ALA A 60 -1.21 -6.21 0.01
C ALA A 60 -1.92 -6.24 -1.35
N ALA A 61 -1.52 -5.38 -2.28
CA ALA A 61 -2.08 -5.34 -3.64
C ALA A 61 -1.80 -6.66 -4.39
N LEU A 62 -0.59 -7.21 -4.25
CA LEU A 62 -0.24 -8.52 -4.79
C LEU A 62 -1.08 -9.65 -4.18
N LEU A 63 -1.31 -9.63 -2.87
CA LEU A 63 -2.15 -10.60 -2.17
C LEU A 63 -3.63 -10.51 -2.58
N ARG A 64 -4.14 -9.29 -2.74
CA ARG A 64 -5.53 -9.03 -3.16
C ARG A 64 -5.74 -9.28 -4.66
N GLY A 65 -4.67 -9.27 -5.45
CA GLY A 65 -4.73 -9.45 -6.90
C GLY A 65 -5.19 -8.20 -7.65
N VAL A 66 -4.92 -7.01 -7.11
CA VAL A 66 -5.32 -5.73 -7.73
C VAL A 66 -4.11 -4.91 -8.20
N PRO A 67 -4.23 -4.16 -9.31
CA PRO A 67 -3.14 -3.29 -9.75
C PRO A 67 -2.84 -2.17 -8.75
N LEU A 68 -1.55 -1.91 -8.51
CA LEU A 68 -1.07 -0.78 -7.73
C LEU A 68 -0.58 0.32 -8.68
N LEU A 69 -1.23 1.49 -8.67
CA LEU A 69 -0.80 2.64 -9.45
C LEU A 69 0.34 3.39 -8.72
N LEU A 70 1.35 3.76 -9.50
CA LEU A 70 2.57 4.43 -9.03
C LEU A 70 2.92 5.60 -9.98
N PRO A 71 2.22 6.73 -9.89
CA PRO A 71 2.50 7.86 -10.76
C PRO A 71 3.86 8.48 -10.44
N SER A 72 4.53 8.97 -11.48
CA SER A 72 5.83 9.65 -11.35
C SER A 72 5.74 10.99 -10.63
N THR A 73 4.55 11.61 -10.59
CA THR A 73 4.25 12.83 -9.83
C THR A 73 2.96 12.67 -9.03
N ARG A 74 2.84 13.42 -7.94
CA ARG A 74 1.68 13.41 -7.03
C ARG A 74 0.97 14.76 -7.00
N THR A 75 0.91 15.47 -8.13
CA THR A 75 0.21 16.76 -8.18
C THR A 75 -1.31 16.53 -8.15
N PRO A 76 -2.11 17.47 -7.62
CA PRO A 76 -3.56 17.33 -7.54
C PRO A 76 -4.20 17.01 -8.91
N GLU A 77 -3.73 17.63 -9.98
CA GLU A 77 -4.24 17.43 -11.34
C GLU A 77 -3.95 16.00 -11.84
N MET A 78 -2.77 15.45 -11.52
CA MET A 78 -2.45 14.05 -11.85
C MET A 78 -3.37 13.09 -11.08
N LEU A 79 -3.60 13.33 -9.80
CA LEU A 79 -4.47 12.49 -8.96
C LEU A 79 -5.92 12.52 -9.46
N GLN A 80 -6.44 13.69 -9.80
CA GLN A 80 -7.78 13.85 -10.38
C GLN A 80 -7.92 13.10 -11.72
N ARG A 81 -6.93 13.23 -12.61
CA ARG A 81 -6.91 12.50 -13.90
C ARG A 81 -6.90 10.99 -13.71
N LEU A 82 -6.17 10.49 -12.72
CA LEU A 82 -6.18 9.05 -12.38
C LEU A 82 -7.56 8.60 -11.89
N GLY A 83 -8.22 9.40 -11.05
CA GLY A 83 -9.59 9.11 -10.59
C GLY A 83 -10.60 9.05 -11.73
N GLN A 84 -10.49 9.95 -12.71
CA GLN A 84 -11.34 9.95 -13.91
C GLN A 84 -11.08 8.73 -14.80
N LYS A 85 -9.81 8.32 -14.94
CA LYS A 85 -9.41 7.19 -15.79
C LYS A 85 -9.73 5.82 -15.17
N HIS A 86 -9.76 5.74 -13.84
CA HIS A 86 -9.94 4.50 -13.10
C HIS A 86 -11.12 4.62 -12.13
N PRO A 87 -12.36 4.36 -12.57
CA PRO A 87 -13.52 4.31 -11.69
C PRO A 87 -13.29 3.33 -10.53
N GLY A 88 -13.62 3.76 -9.31
CA GLY A 88 -13.39 2.97 -8.10
C GLY A 88 -11.97 3.03 -7.53
N LEU A 89 -11.07 3.83 -8.12
CA LEU A 89 -9.73 4.06 -7.58
C LEU A 89 -9.80 4.64 -6.17
N GLN A 90 -9.06 4.02 -5.25
CA GLN A 90 -8.88 4.50 -3.88
C GLN A 90 -7.39 4.72 -3.60
N ALA A 91 -7.10 5.74 -2.79
CA ALA A 91 -5.74 6.07 -2.39
C ALA A 91 -5.43 5.47 -1.01
N VAL A 92 -4.33 4.73 -0.89
CA VAL A 92 -3.79 4.31 0.40
C VAL A 92 -2.77 5.34 0.88
N VAL A 93 -2.97 5.88 2.08
CA VAL A 93 -2.18 6.99 2.65
C VAL A 93 -1.70 6.65 4.06
N ASP A 94 -0.59 7.26 4.50
CA ASP A 94 -0.09 7.08 5.88
C ASP A 94 -0.91 7.84 6.92
N ALA A 95 -1.50 8.95 6.50
CA ALA A 95 -2.33 9.86 7.28
C ALA A 95 -3.26 10.61 6.33
N PRO A 96 -4.39 11.17 6.82
CA PRO A 96 -5.25 12.00 5.99
C PRO A 96 -4.48 13.15 5.35
N GLY A 97 -4.73 13.39 4.07
CA GLY A 97 -4.03 14.42 3.29
C GLY A 97 -4.69 14.67 1.94
N ASP A 98 -3.96 15.30 1.02
CA ASP A 98 -4.46 15.52 -0.34
C ASP A 98 -4.33 14.24 -1.19
N SER A 99 -5.47 13.71 -1.64
CA SER A 99 -5.58 12.58 -2.56
C SER A 99 -6.19 12.98 -3.91
N GLY A 100 -6.30 14.28 -4.21
CA GLY A 100 -6.99 14.78 -5.39
C GLY A 100 -8.49 14.47 -5.39
N GLY A 101 -9.10 14.35 -4.20
CA GLY A 101 -10.50 13.99 -4.02
C GLY A 101 -10.80 12.49 -4.09
N LEU A 102 -9.79 11.62 -4.26
CA LEU A 102 -9.98 10.17 -4.21
C LEU A 102 -10.35 9.70 -2.79
N PRO A 103 -11.26 8.73 -2.64
CA PRO A 103 -11.50 8.07 -1.35
C PRO A 103 -10.19 7.51 -0.78
N GLN A 104 -10.03 7.64 0.54
CA GLN A 104 -8.79 7.28 1.23
C GLN A 104 -8.95 6.03 2.09
N ILE A 105 -7.98 5.13 2.00
CA ILE A 105 -7.76 4.03 2.94
C ILE A 105 -6.55 4.44 3.80
N ILE A 106 -6.78 4.71 5.08
CA ILE A 106 -5.69 5.08 5.99
C ILE A 106 -4.92 3.83 6.41
N TYR A 107 -3.61 3.85 6.20
CA TYR A 107 -2.71 2.84 6.77
C TYR A 107 -2.68 2.99 8.29
N GLU A 108 -3.27 2.03 8.99
CA GLU A 108 -3.33 2.00 10.45
C GLU A 108 -2.36 0.92 10.94
N ARG A 109 -1.49 1.28 11.89
CA ARG A 109 -0.64 0.32 12.59
C ARG A 109 -0.27 0.79 13.97
#